data_AF-X0WL26-F1
#
_entry.id   AF-X0WL26-F1
#
_cell.length_a   1.000
_cell.length_b   1.000
_cell.length_c   1.000
_cell.angle_alpha   90.00
_cell.angle_beta   90.00
_cell.angle_gamma   90.00
#
_symmetry.space_group_name_H-M   'P 1'
#
loop_
_entity.id
_entity.type
_entity.pdbx_description
1 polymer ?
#
loop_
_entity_poly.entity_id
_entity_poly.type
_entity_poly.pdbx_seq_one_letter_code
_entity_poly.pdbx_strand_id
1 'polypeptide(L)'
;MTSGNLSEEPIAKDNDEALMRLGGIADYFLLHNRDIYARYDDSVSMVEGRPQVIRRARGYAPYPILLPFQSQQILACGAELKNTFCLTKEEHAFLSQHIGDMEKEETLEHFGNTIELYKKLFRIAPAAIAYDMHPEYLSTKYALEAGAAQGL
;
A
#
# COMPACT_ATOMS: atom_id res chain seq x y z
N MET A 1 10.94 13.43 12.03
CA MET A 1 9.52 13.15 11.80
C MET A 1 9.37 11.65 11.67
N THR A 2 8.45 11.03 12.37
CA THR A 2 8.12 9.59 12.26
C THR A 2 6.62 9.46 12.05
N SER A 3 6.17 8.30 11.57
CA SER A 3 4.75 8.02 11.37
C SER A 3 4.01 8.02 12.72
N GLY A 4 2.80 8.58 12.72
CA GLY A 4 1.92 8.64 13.90
C GLY A 4 1.05 7.40 14.02
N ASN A 5 1.61 6.32 14.54
CA ASN A 5 0.94 5.03 14.72
C ASN A 5 1.55 4.26 15.90
N LEU A 6 0.81 3.27 16.40
CA LEU A 6 1.40 2.19 17.19
C LEU A 6 2.29 1.33 16.29
N SER A 7 3.31 0.69 16.86
CA SER A 7 4.26 -0.14 16.08
C SER A 7 3.53 -1.11 15.15
N GLU A 8 3.97 -1.20 13.89
CA GLU A 8 3.45 -2.07 12.82
C GLU A 8 2.02 -1.78 12.34
N GLU A 9 1.33 -0.77 12.87
CA GLU A 9 0.03 -0.35 12.35
C GLU A 9 0.15 0.76 11.30
N PRO A 10 -0.81 0.90 10.38
CA PRO A 10 -0.83 2.01 9.43
C PRO A 10 -0.89 3.38 10.12
N ILE A 11 -0.31 4.39 9.47
CA ILE A 11 -0.34 5.80 9.91
C ILE A 11 -1.79 6.29 10.06
N ALA A 12 -2.09 6.93 11.20
CA ALA A 12 -3.40 7.52 11.41
C ALA A 12 -3.67 8.63 10.38
N LYS A 13 -4.86 8.64 9.79
CA LYS A 13 -5.25 9.63 8.77
C LYS A 13 -6.36 10.58 9.22
N ASP A 14 -7.22 10.11 10.12
CA ASP A 14 -8.36 10.87 10.63
C ASP A 14 -8.02 11.49 11.99
N ASN A 15 -8.57 12.67 12.25
CA ASN A 15 -8.30 13.40 13.51
C ASN A 15 -8.72 12.59 14.74
N ASP A 16 -9.91 11.97 14.69
CA ASP A 16 -10.43 11.17 15.80
C ASP A 16 -9.61 9.89 16.02
N GLU A 17 -9.15 9.27 14.93
CA GLU A 17 -8.23 8.12 14.96
C GLU A 17 -6.92 8.50 15.67
N ALA A 18 -6.33 9.64 15.31
CA ALA A 18 -5.08 10.10 15.90
C ALA A 18 -5.23 10.39 17.40
N LEU A 19 -6.29 11.10 17.80
CA LEU A 19 -6.56 11.41 19.21
C LEU A 19 -6.76 10.14 20.05
N MET A 20 -7.50 9.16 19.52
CA MET A 20 -7.76 7.90 20.20
C MET A 20 -6.51 7.04 20.33
N ARG A 21 -5.79 6.78 19.22
CA ARG A 21 -4.64 5.85 19.19
C ARG A 21 -3.38 6.44 19.81
N LEU A 22 -3.17 7.75 19.70
CA LEU A 22 -1.92 8.40 20.11
C LEU A 22 -2.06 9.21 21.40
N GLY A 23 -3.25 9.29 22.00
CA GLY A 23 -3.47 10.08 23.22
C GLY A 23 -2.65 9.63 24.44
N GLY A 24 -2.19 8.38 24.45
CA GLY A 24 -1.25 7.86 25.45
C GLY A 24 0.23 8.03 25.11
N ILE A 25 0.55 8.60 23.94
CA ILE A 25 1.92 8.73 23.40
C ILE A 25 2.31 10.20 23.26
N ALA A 26 1.42 11.02 22.69
CA ALA A 26 1.69 12.41 22.37
C ALA A 26 1.11 13.35 23.43
N ASP A 27 1.93 14.29 23.92
CA ASP A 27 1.49 15.32 24.85
C ASP A 27 0.56 16.36 24.20
N TYR A 28 0.72 16.60 22.89
CA TYR A 28 -0.01 17.61 22.14
C TYR A 28 -0.33 17.14 20.71
N PHE A 29 -1.42 17.69 20.16
CA PHE A 29 -1.87 17.43 18.79
C PHE A 29 -1.99 18.74 18.01
N LEU A 30 -1.42 18.78 16.81
CA LEU A 30 -1.61 19.85 15.83
C LEU A 30 -2.40 19.30 14.64
N LEU A 31 -3.69 19.62 14.58
CA LEU A 31 -4.64 19.06 13.62
C LEU A 31 -5.12 20.12 12.62
N HIS A 32 -5.76 19.67 11.54
CA HIS A 32 -6.42 20.54 10.56
C HIS A 32 -7.75 19.96 10.07
N ASN A 33 -8.56 20.78 9.39
CA ASN A 33 -9.89 20.44 8.87
C ASN A 33 -9.90 20.10 7.36
N ARG A 34 -8.75 19.66 6.85
CA ARG A 34 -8.61 19.17 5.47
C ARG A 34 -8.39 17.67 5.52
N ASP A 35 -9.39 16.90 5.14
CA ASP A 35 -9.34 15.45 5.26
C ASP A 35 -8.19 14.83 4.45
N ILE A 36 -7.56 13.82 5.03
CA ILE A 36 -6.54 13.01 4.36
C ILE A 36 -7.22 11.77 3.80
N TYR A 37 -7.49 11.79 2.50
CA TYR A 37 -8.24 10.71 1.86
C TYR A 37 -7.44 9.38 1.77
N ALA A 38 -6.15 9.46 1.46
CA ALA A 38 -5.29 8.28 1.31
C ALA A 38 -4.02 8.40 2.15
N ARG A 39 -3.63 7.29 2.78
CA ARG A 39 -2.43 7.17 3.63
C ARG A 39 -1.19 6.98 2.77
N TYR A 40 -0.23 7.88 2.92
CA TYR A 40 1.09 7.77 2.29
C TYR A 40 2.15 8.08 3.33
N ASP A 41 2.99 7.09 3.62
CA ASP A 41 4.22 7.31 4.36
C ASP A 41 5.18 8.24 3.61
N ASP A 42 6.16 8.75 4.32
CA ASP A 42 7.30 9.44 3.72
C ASP A 42 8.13 8.46 2.88
N SER A 43 8.45 8.87 1.65
CA SER A 43 9.45 8.15 0.85
C SER A 43 10.84 8.31 1.46
N VAL A 44 11.62 7.23 1.44
CA VAL A 44 12.98 7.20 1.97
C VAL A 44 13.92 6.74 0.87
N SER A 45 14.97 7.52 0.64
CA SER A 45 16.03 7.22 -0.32
C SER A 45 17.39 7.36 0.36
N MET A 46 18.30 6.45 0.04
CA MET A 46 19.70 6.55 0.41
C MET A 46 20.49 7.10 -0.77
N VAL A 47 21.48 7.94 -0.52
CA VAL A 47 22.32 8.52 -1.56
C VAL A 47 23.77 8.16 -1.27
N GLU A 48 24.23 7.11 -1.95
CA GLU A 48 25.64 6.72 -1.96
C GLU A 48 26.07 6.56 -3.43
N GLY A 49 26.68 7.62 -3.97
CA GLY A 49 26.99 7.75 -5.40
C GLY A 49 25.76 8.08 -6.26
N ARG A 50 24.72 7.23 -6.22
CA ARG A 50 23.43 7.45 -6.90
C ARG A 50 22.25 7.28 -5.93
N PRO A 51 21.13 8.01 -6.11
CA PRO A 51 19.94 7.82 -5.29
C PRO A 51 19.38 6.39 -5.43
N GLN A 52 19.11 5.75 -4.30
CA GLN A 52 18.48 4.44 -4.20
C GLN A 52 17.24 4.56 -3.32
N VAL A 53 16.07 4.31 -3.90
CA VAL A 53 14.79 4.36 -3.17
C VAL A 53 14.69 3.10 -2.31
N ILE A 54 14.56 3.27 -0.98
CA ILE A 54 14.34 2.19 -0.01
C ILE A 54 12.84 2.06 0.27
N ARG A 55 12.13 3.18 0.36
CA ARG A 55 10.67 3.23 0.55
C ARG A 55 10.06 4.14 -0.51
N ARG A 56 9.26 3.57 -1.41
CA ARG A 56 8.47 4.31 -2.39
C ARG A 56 7.07 4.60 -1.81
N ALA A 57 6.79 5.85 -1.48
CA ALA A 57 5.49 6.27 -0.98
C ALA A 57 5.18 7.72 -1.44
N ARG A 58 5.07 8.67 -0.52
CA ARG A 58 4.74 10.08 -0.81
C ARG A 58 5.69 10.69 -1.85
N GLY A 59 5.13 11.38 -2.84
CA GLY A 59 5.86 12.03 -3.92
C GLY A 59 6.25 11.12 -5.08
N TYR A 60 6.02 9.80 -4.96
CA TYR A 60 6.27 8.83 -6.04
C TYR A 60 5.00 8.07 -6.43
N ALA A 61 4.37 7.40 -5.47
CA ALA A 61 3.09 6.76 -5.73
C ALA A 61 1.96 7.83 -5.80
N PRO A 62 0.96 7.67 -6.68
CA PRO A 62 0.67 6.50 -7.50
C PRO A 62 1.21 6.62 -8.95
N TYR A 63 2.26 7.41 -9.21
CA TYR A 63 2.83 7.54 -10.56
C TYR A 63 3.34 6.17 -11.06
N PRO A 64 2.96 5.74 -12.28
CA PRO A 64 3.29 4.41 -12.76
C PRO A 64 4.76 4.25 -13.12
N ILE A 65 5.20 3.01 -13.13
CA ILE A 65 6.43 2.58 -13.79
C ILE A 65 6.07 2.20 -15.23
N LEU A 66 6.78 2.75 -16.21
CA LEU A 66 6.61 2.40 -17.61
C LEU A 66 7.25 1.04 -17.89
N LEU A 67 6.48 0.13 -18.48
CA LEU A 67 6.91 -1.20 -18.90
C LEU A 67 7.38 -1.15 -20.36
N PRO A 68 8.41 -1.93 -20.73
CA PRO A 68 8.86 -2.04 -22.12
C PRO A 68 7.97 -2.95 -22.98
N PHE A 69 6.81 -3.37 -22.46
CA PHE A 69 5.84 -4.25 -23.10
C PHE A 69 4.42 -3.95 -22.60
N GLN A 70 3.42 -4.39 -23.35
CA GLN A 70 2.03 -4.35 -22.91
C GLN A 70 1.73 -5.51 -21.96
N SER A 71 1.18 -5.20 -20.80
CA SER A 71 0.75 -6.16 -19.79
C SER A 71 -0.77 -6.30 -19.78
N GLN A 72 -1.24 -7.50 -19.44
CA GLN A 72 -2.63 -7.71 -19.06
C GLN A 72 -2.95 -6.93 -17.78
N GLN A 73 -4.24 -6.87 -17.43
CA GLN A 73 -4.66 -6.33 -16.14
C GLN A 73 -4.39 -7.38 -15.06
N ILE A 74 -3.34 -7.19 -14.27
CA ILE A 74 -2.90 -8.14 -13.25
C ILE A 74 -2.81 -7.40 -11.92
N LEU A 75 -3.25 -8.05 -10.84
CA LEU A 75 -2.94 -7.66 -9.47
C LEU A 75 -1.80 -8.52 -8.96
N ALA A 76 -0.64 -7.92 -8.68
CA ALA A 76 0.43 -8.57 -7.95
C ALA A 76 0.38 -8.15 -6.48
N CYS A 77 0.11 -9.09 -5.57
CA CYS A 77 -0.09 -8.82 -4.14
C CYS A 77 1.20 -8.58 -3.36
N GLY A 78 2.36 -8.95 -3.91
CA GLY A 78 3.66 -8.72 -3.29
C GLY A 78 3.98 -9.66 -2.11
N ALA A 79 5.07 -9.35 -1.42
CA ALA A 79 5.59 -10.12 -0.29
C ALA A 79 4.96 -9.70 1.06
N GLU A 80 5.25 -10.42 2.15
CA GLU A 80 4.73 -10.06 3.48
C GLU A 80 5.39 -8.81 4.09
N LEU A 81 6.72 -8.74 3.99
CA LEU A 81 7.50 -7.67 4.59
C LEU A 81 7.66 -6.50 3.62
N LYS A 82 7.52 -5.28 4.16
CA LYS A 82 7.59 -4.01 3.44
C LYS A 82 6.74 -4.04 2.17
N ASN A 83 5.53 -4.59 2.29
CA ASN A 83 4.64 -4.89 1.21
C ASN A 83 4.36 -3.65 0.34
N THR A 84 4.28 -3.92 -0.96
CA THR A 84 3.59 -3.09 -1.95
C THR A 84 2.87 -4.05 -2.90
N PHE A 85 1.68 -3.67 -3.35
CA PHE A 85 1.02 -4.35 -4.46
C PHE A 85 1.25 -3.58 -5.76
N CYS A 86 1.03 -4.24 -6.89
CA CYS A 86 1.09 -3.61 -8.20
C CYS A 86 -0.15 -3.97 -9.01
N LEU A 87 -0.76 -2.97 -9.65
CA LEU A 87 -1.74 -3.20 -10.72
C LEU A 87 -1.10 -2.88 -12.06
N THR A 88 -1.30 -3.73 -13.06
CA THR A 88 -0.83 -3.45 -14.43
C THR A 88 -1.98 -3.11 -15.36
N LYS A 89 -1.70 -2.29 -16.38
CA LYS A 89 -2.61 -2.04 -17.51
C LYS A 89 -1.81 -1.44 -18.66
N GLU A 90 -1.91 -2.05 -19.84
CA GLU A 90 -1.14 -1.63 -21.02
C GLU A 90 0.36 -1.58 -20.66
N GLU A 91 1.05 -0.48 -20.93
CA GLU A 91 2.48 -0.32 -20.66
C GLU A 91 2.75 0.24 -19.24
N HIS A 92 1.77 0.20 -18.33
CA HIS A 92 1.91 0.81 -17.00
C HIS A 92 1.84 -0.23 -15.89
N ALA A 93 2.76 -0.11 -14.93
CA ALA A 93 2.74 -0.78 -13.64
C ALA A 93 2.51 0.25 -12.52
N PHE A 94 1.31 0.25 -11.95
CA PHE A 94 0.89 1.11 -10.85
C PHE A 94 1.26 0.45 -9.52
N LEU A 95 2.51 0.65 -9.11
CA LEU A 95 3.00 0.22 -7.81
C LEU A 95 2.38 1.07 -6.70
N SER A 96 1.86 0.44 -5.66
CA SER A 96 1.28 1.12 -4.50
C SER A 96 2.35 1.93 -3.75
N GLN A 97 1.89 2.82 -2.87
CA GLN A 97 2.73 3.27 -1.77
C GLN A 97 3.10 2.08 -0.87
N HIS A 98 4.16 2.24 -0.09
CA HIS A 98 4.50 1.33 1.00
C HIS A 98 3.30 1.09 1.90
N ILE A 99 2.90 -0.18 2.03
CA ILE A 99 1.78 -0.60 2.89
C ILE A 99 2.28 -0.89 4.30
N GLY A 100 3.48 -1.46 4.43
CA GLY A 100 4.06 -1.88 5.70
C GLY A 100 4.29 -3.39 5.75
N ASP A 101 4.48 -3.93 6.96
CA ASP A 101 4.60 -5.36 7.19
C ASP A 101 3.20 -5.97 7.39
N MET A 102 2.89 -7.01 6.64
CA MET A 102 1.56 -7.63 6.58
C MET A 102 1.34 -8.59 7.76
N GLU A 103 1.40 -8.11 9.00
CA GLU A 103 1.35 -8.95 10.20
C GLU A 103 0.05 -8.79 11.01
N LYS A 104 -0.71 -7.74 10.73
CA LYS A 104 -1.89 -7.32 11.50
C LYS A 104 -3.11 -7.14 10.62
N GLU A 105 -4.28 -7.30 11.22
CA GLU A 105 -5.57 -7.14 10.54
C GLU A 105 -5.72 -5.72 9.99
N GLU A 106 -5.30 -4.70 10.74
CA GLU A 106 -5.38 -3.30 10.32
C GLU A 106 -4.58 -3.02 9.05
N THR A 107 -3.44 -3.71 8.88
CA THR A 107 -2.61 -3.60 7.67
C THR A 107 -3.25 -4.33 6.50
N LEU A 108 -3.87 -5.50 6.73
CA LEU A 108 -4.61 -6.23 5.71
C LEU A 108 -5.85 -5.47 5.23
N GLU A 109 -6.61 -4.86 6.14
CA GLU A 109 -7.71 -3.96 5.80
C GLU A 109 -7.23 -2.75 5.00
N HIS A 110 -6.12 -2.13 5.42
CA HIS A 110 -5.52 -1.02 4.68
C HIS A 110 -5.10 -1.44 3.26
N PHE A 111 -4.49 -2.61 3.13
CA PHE A 111 -4.07 -3.21 1.87
C PHE A 111 -5.27 -3.40 0.92
N GLY A 112 -6.33 -4.09 1.36
CA GLY A 112 -7.53 -4.32 0.57
C GLY A 112 -8.23 -3.02 0.14
N ASN A 113 -8.40 -2.08 1.08
CA ASN A 113 -8.99 -0.77 0.80
C ASN A 113 -8.17 0.02 -0.25
N THR A 114 -6.85 -0.07 -0.19
CA THR A 114 -5.95 0.62 -1.13
C THR A 114 -5.98 -0.05 -2.51
N ILE A 115 -6.09 -1.38 -2.60
CA ILE A 115 -6.29 -2.08 -3.87
C ILE A 115 -7.59 -1.62 -4.55
N GLU A 116 -8.70 -1.58 -3.82
CA GLU A 116 -9.98 -1.14 -4.37
C GLU A 116 -9.95 0.33 -4.80
N LEU A 117 -9.24 1.18 -4.06
CA LEU A 117 -9.00 2.56 -4.47
C LEU A 117 -8.23 2.62 -5.80
N TYR A 118 -7.14 1.86 -5.92
CA TYR A 118 -6.32 1.85 -7.14
C TYR A 118 -7.08 1.27 -8.34
N LYS A 119 -7.85 0.19 -8.15
CA LYS A 119 -8.74 -0.37 -9.19
C LYS A 119 -9.72 0.67 -9.72
N LYS A 120 -10.35 1.45 -8.84
CA LYS A 120 -11.27 2.54 -9.21
C LYS A 120 -10.53 3.69 -9.90
N LEU A 121 -9.40 4.12 -9.36
CA LEU A 121 -8.62 5.25 -9.88
C LEU A 121 -8.14 5.01 -11.30
N PHE A 122 -7.61 3.81 -11.57
CA PHE A 122 -7.01 3.47 -12.87
C PHE A 122 -7.95 2.68 -13.80
N ARG A 123 -9.17 2.39 -13.33
CA ARG A 123 -10.18 1.59 -14.05
C ARG A 123 -9.59 0.26 -14.49
N ILE A 124 -9.12 -0.50 -13.50
CA ILE A 124 -8.48 -1.81 -13.66
C ILE A 124 -9.39 -2.87 -13.06
N ALA A 125 -9.72 -3.88 -13.86
CA ALA A 125 -10.36 -5.12 -13.46
C ALA A 125 -9.36 -6.25 -13.73
N PRO A 126 -8.64 -6.72 -12.70
CA PRO A 126 -7.63 -7.77 -12.86
C PRO A 126 -8.23 -9.02 -13.50
N ALA A 127 -7.52 -9.58 -14.48
CA ALA A 127 -7.82 -10.87 -15.12
C ALA A 127 -6.93 -12.00 -14.57
N ALA A 128 -5.97 -11.66 -13.71
CA ALA A 128 -5.14 -12.61 -12.97
C ALA A 128 -4.63 -11.96 -11.69
N ILE A 129 -4.32 -12.79 -10.70
CA ILE A 129 -3.71 -12.38 -9.44
C ILE A 129 -2.39 -13.14 -9.26
N ALA A 130 -1.30 -12.41 -9.09
CA ALA A 130 0.02 -12.95 -8.80
C ALA A 130 0.35 -12.74 -7.32
N TYR A 131 0.97 -13.74 -6.70
CA TYR A 131 1.29 -13.75 -5.27
C TYR A 131 2.57 -14.55 -5.02
N ASP A 132 3.12 -14.44 -3.82
CA ASP A 132 4.33 -15.16 -3.41
C ASP A 132 4.04 -16.66 -3.22
N MET A 133 5.03 -17.53 -3.44
CA MET A 133 4.84 -18.97 -3.22
C MET A 133 4.66 -19.34 -1.74
N HIS A 134 4.98 -18.44 -0.81
CA HIS A 134 4.79 -18.68 0.61
C HIS A 134 3.28 -18.74 0.96
N PRO A 135 2.76 -19.90 1.42
CA PRO A 135 1.32 -20.09 1.61
C PRO A 135 0.77 -19.33 2.83
N GLU A 136 1.62 -19.04 3.81
CA GLU A 136 1.18 -18.42 5.06
C GLU A 136 1.14 -16.90 5.05
N TYR A 137 1.64 -16.26 4.00
CA TYR A 137 1.60 -14.80 3.90
C TYR A 137 0.15 -14.31 3.83
N LEU A 138 -0.16 -13.25 4.58
CA LEU A 138 -1.47 -12.60 4.49
C LEU A 138 -1.71 -12.08 3.07
N SER A 139 -0.67 -11.62 2.36
CA SER A 139 -0.79 -11.21 0.96
C SER A 139 -1.20 -12.38 0.04
N THR A 140 -0.70 -13.60 0.30
CA THR A 140 -1.05 -14.83 -0.42
C THR A 140 -2.47 -15.27 -0.11
N LYS A 141 -2.85 -15.29 1.17
CA LYS A 141 -4.21 -15.64 1.61
C LYS A 141 -5.25 -14.70 0.99
N TYR A 142 -4.98 -13.39 1.02
CA TYR A 142 -5.78 -12.39 0.31
C TYR A 142 -5.91 -12.69 -1.18
N ALA A 143 -4.81 -13.02 -1.86
CA ALA A 143 -4.81 -13.29 -3.29
C ALA A 143 -5.71 -14.48 -3.65
N LEU A 144 -5.65 -15.56 -2.86
CA LEU A 144 -6.46 -16.76 -3.06
C LEU A 144 -7.95 -16.50 -2.80
N GLU A 145 -8.29 -15.78 -1.73
CA GLU A 145 -9.67 -15.39 -1.42
C GLU A 145 -10.25 -14.48 -2.51
N ALA A 146 -9.48 -13.46 -2.92
CA ALA A 146 -9.90 -12.52 -3.96
C ALA A 146 -10.03 -13.20 -5.34
N GLY A 147 -9.15 -14.16 -5.65
CA GLY A 147 -9.21 -14.95 -6.88
C GLY A 147 -10.45 -15.83 -6.92
N ALA A 148 -10.71 -16.58 -5.84
CA ALA A 148 -11.91 -17.40 -5.72
C ALA A 148 -13.21 -16.58 -5.84
N ALA A 149 -13.27 -15.40 -5.23
CA ALA A 149 -14.43 -14.51 -5.31
C ALA A 149 -14.67 -13.94 -6.72
N GLN A 150 -13.62 -13.79 -7.53
CA GLN A 150 -13.68 -13.23 -8.89
C GLN A 150 -13.69 -14.30 -9.99
N GLY A 151 -13.54 -15.59 -9.62
CA GLY A 151 -13.42 -16.68 -10.58
C GLY A 151 -12.10 -16.66 -11.36
N LEU A 152 -11.01 -16.21 -10.72
CA LEU A 152 -9.65 -16.12 -11.25
C LEU A 152 -8.74 -17.21 -10.68
#